data_AF-A0A959DUY1-F1
#
_entry.id   AF-A0A959DUY1-F1
#
_cell.length_a   1.000
_cell.length_b   1.000
_cell.length_c   1.000
_cell.angle_alpha   90.00
_cell.angle_beta   90.00
_cell.angle_gamma   90.00
#
_symmetry.space_group_name_H-M   'P 1'
#
loop_
_entity.id
_entity.type
_entity.pdbx_description
1 polymer ?
#
loop_
_entity_poly.entity_id
_entity_poly.type
_entity_poly.pdbx_seq_one_letter_code
_entity_poly.pdbx_strand_id
1 'polypeptide(L)'
;MIVDPHLKIRQVRELKNFTQDYIASQLDMSTRAYSKIETGETQLTVNRLNEISEILEVNPLDLLGFEAKNVFNNNTTQEGNVGYTYNQVSGKIVEKYEATIKILERQIELLQGLIRMP
;
A
#
# COMPACT_ATOMS: atom_id res chain seq x y z
N MET A 1 15.74 -9.70 3.30
CA MET A 1 15.01 -9.76 2.02
C MET A 1 15.44 -8.55 1.21
N ILE A 2 15.91 -8.72 -0.02
CA ILE A 2 16.15 -7.57 -0.92
C ILE A 2 14.76 -7.16 -1.41
N VAL A 3 14.22 -6.09 -0.84
CA VAL A 3 13.00 -5.47 -1.37
C VAL A 3 13.43 -4.76 -2.65
N ASP A 4 12.92 -5.21 -3.79
CA ASP A 4 13.19 -4.55 -5.07
C ASP A 4 12.46 -3.20 -5.12
N PRO A 5 13.17 -2.06 -5.07
CA PRO A 5 12.53 -0.75 -5.08
C PRO A 5 11.74 -0.49 -6.37
N HIS A 6 12.16 -1.09 -7.49
CA HIS A 6 11.51 -0.92 -8.78
C HIS A 6 10.11 -1.53 -8.78
N LEU A 7 9.97 -2.75 -8.27
CA LEU A 7 8.69 -3.40 -8.08
C LEU A 7 7.80 -2.64 -7.08
N LYS A 8 8.39 -2.10 -6.00
CA LYS A 8 7.64 -1.35 -4.98
C LYS A 8 7.04 -0.06 -5.54
N ILE A 9 7.80 0.69 -6.34
CA ILE A 9 7.33 1.89 -7.06
C ILE A 9 6.11 1.55 -7.90
N ARG A 10 6.17 0.46 -8.69
CA ARG A 10 5.06 0.01 -9.52
C ARG A 10 3.81 -0.30 -8.70
N GLN A 11 3.97 -1.04 -7.60
CA GLN A 11 2.85 -1.41 -6.73
C GLN A 11 2.17 -0.18 -6.13
N VAL A 12 2.94 0.78 -5.61
CA VAL A 12 2.39 2.02 -5.03
C VAL A 12 1.68 2.85 -6.10
N ARG A 13 2.26 2.95 -7.30
CA ARG A 13 1.62 3.63 -8.44
C ARG A 13 0.26 3.01 -8.78
N GLU A 14 0.20 1.68 -8.92
CA GLU A 14 -1.04 0.96 -9.24
C GLU A 14 -2.09 1.10 -8.13
N LEU A 15 -1.69 1.06 -6.86
CA LEU A 15 -2.58 1.31 -5.72
C LEU A 15 -3.18 2.72 -5.73
N LYS A 16 -2.44 3.72 -6.22
CA LYS A 16 -2.92 5.09 -6.41
C LYS A 16 -3.68 5.30 -7.71
N ASN A 17 -3.89 4.26 -8.52
CA ASN A 17 -4.52 4.32 -9.84
C ASN A 17 -3.81 5.29 -10.81
N PHE A 18 -2.51 5.52 -10.62
CA PHE A 18 -1.73 6.33 -11.53
C PHE A 18 -1.26 5.51 -12.73
N THR A 19 -1.38 6.07 -13.93
CA THR A 19 -0.84 5.45 -15.14
C THR A 19 0.66 5.71 -15.24
N GLN A 20 1.38 4.89 -16.02
CA GLN A 20 2.79 5.16 -16.32
C GLN A 20 2.96 6.50 -17.06
N ASP A 21 2.03 6.83 -17.96
CA ASP A 21 2.00 8.11 -18.68
C ASP A 21 1.90 9.30 -17.72
N TYR A 22 1.06 9.19 -16.69
CA TYR A 22 0.89 10.24 -15.69
C TYR A 22 2.19 10.51 -14.94
N ILE A 23 2.82 9.49 -14.35
CA ILE A 23 4.08 9.68 -13.61
C ILE A 23 5.20 10.17 -14.55
N ALA A 24 5.28 9.61 -15.76
CA ALA A 24 6.26 10.04 -16.75
C ALA A 24 6.11 11.53 -17.11
N SER A 25 4.87 12.01 -17.24
CA SER A 25 4.59 13.43 -17.49
C SER A 25 5.02 14.33 -16.32
N GLN A 26 4.85 13.88 -15.08
CA GLN A 26 5.26 14.63 -13.89
C GLN A 26 6.80 14.67 -13.72
N LEU A 27 7.51 13.71 -14.32
CA LEU A 27 8.98 13.61 -14.28
C LEU A 27 9.65 14.18 -15.54
N ASP A 28 8.90 14.84 -16.41
CA ASP A 28 9.35 15.36 -17.71
C ASP A 28 10.09 14.30 -18.56
N MET A 29 9.55 13.09 -18.63
CA MET A 29 10.12 12.00 -19.42
C MET A 29 9.09 11.20 -20.22
N SER A 30 9.59 10.38 -21.15
CA SER A 30 8.73 9.46 -21.91
C SER A 30 8.23 8.32 -21.02
N THR A 31 7.01 7.83 -21.28
CA THR A 31 6.45 6.63 -20.64
C THR A 31 7.38 5.44 -20.73
N ARG A 32 8.06 5.28 -21.88
CA ARG A 32 9.03 4.21 -22.09
C ARG A 32 10.22 4.33 -21.13
N ALA A 33 10.71 5.53 -20.87
CA ALA A 33 11.78 5.77 -19.90
C ALA A 33 11.31 5.43 -18.48
N TYR A 34 10.10 5.84 -18.10
CA TYR A 34 9.54 5.51 -16.80
C TYR A 34 9.29 3.99 -16.64
N SER A 35 8.80 3.31 -17.68
CA SER A 35 8.61 1.86 -17.68
C SER A 35 9.93 1.11 -17.40
N LYS A 36 11.05 1.57 -17.95
CA LYS A 36 12.39 1.03 -17.65
C LYS A 36 12.84 1.25 -16.21
N ILE A 37 12.33 2.28 -15.54
CA ILE A 37 12.56 2.46 -14.11
C ILE A 37 11.77 1.38 -13.34
N GLU A 38 10.51 1.11 -13.69
CA GLU A 38 9.71 0.10 -12.99
C GLU A 38 10.19 -1.34 -13.23
N THR A 39 10.84 -1.62 -14.37
CA THR A 39 11.41 -2.95 -14.69
C THR A 39 12.83 -3.15 -14.18
N GLY A 40 13.47 -2.13 -13.60
CA GLY A 40 14.86 -2.20 -13.14
C GLY A 40 15.91 -2.17 -14.26
N GLU A 41 15.52 -1.90 -15.50
CA GLU A 41 16.45 -1.69 -16.62
C GLU A 41 17.25 -0.40 -16.48
N THR A 42 16.73 0.58 -15.74
CA THR A 42 17.41 1.85 -15.43
C THR A 42 17.75 1.91 -13.96
N GLN A 43 19.00 2.28 -13.66
CA GLN A 43 19.46 2.49 -12.28
C GLN A 43 18.65 3.59 -11.59
N LEU A 44 18.09 3.28 -10.42
CA LEU A 44 17.35 4.24 -9.62
C LEU A 44 18.32 5.09 -8.78
N THR A 45 18.42 6.37 -9.11
CA THR A 45 19.21 7.33 -8.32
C THR A 45 18.40 7.84 -7.13
N VAL A 46 19.09 8.34 -6.09
CA VAL A 46 18.43 8.93 -4.91
C VAL A 46 17.54 10.12 -5.30
N ASN A 47 18.00 10.99 -6.20
CA ASN A 47 17.20 12.11 -6.68
C ASN A 47 15.92 11.63 -7.36
N ARG A 48 16.03 10.60 -8.22
CA ARG A 48 14.87 10.05 -8.93
C ARG A 48 13.89 9.37 -7.98
N LEU A 49 14.41 8.67 -6.97
CA LEU A 49 13.59 8.09 -5.92
C LEU A 49 12.81 9.18 -5.16
N ASN A 50 13.45 10.30 -4.83
CA ASN A 50 12.79 11.41 -4.14
C ASN A 50 11.69 12.02 -4.99
N GLU A 51 11.96 12.36 -6.26
CA GLU A 51 10.95 12.90 -7.18
C GLU A 51 9.75 11.95 -7.33
N ILE A 52 10.01 10.65 -7.52
CA ILE A 52 8.95 9.63 -7.61
C ILE A 52 8.15 9.56 -6.30
N SER A 53 8.83 9.61 -5.15
CA SER A 53 8.18 9.55 -3.84
C SER A 53 7.29 10.76 -3.56
N GLU A 54 7.68 11.95 -4.06
CA GLU A 54 6.88 13.17 -3.96
C GLU A 54 5.59 13.05 -4.78
N ILE A 55 5.69 12.58 -6.04
CA ILE A 55 4.53 12.36 -6.91
C ILE A 55 3.60 11.28 -6.34
N LEU A 56 4.18 10.22 -5.77
CA LEU A 56 3.44 9.15 -5.11
C LEU A 56 2.96 9.52 -3.71
N GLU A 57 3.35 10.68 -3.17
CA GLU A 57 3.07 11.15 -1.80
C GLU A 57 3.36 10.08 -0.73
N VAL A 58 4.53 9.45 -0.80
CA VAL A 58 5.00 8.45 0.16
C VAL A 58 6.41 8.79 0.63
N ASN A 59 6.86 8.21 1.74
CA ASN A 59 8.25 8.40 2.15
C ASN A 59 9.18 7.60 1.19
N PRO A 60 10.30 8.16 0.72
CA PRO A 60 11.29 7.42 -0.08
C PRO A 60 11.74 6.10 0.57
N LEU A 61 11.80 6.05 1.91
CA LEU A 61 12.18 4.86 2.67
C LEU A 61 11.15 3.74 2.56
N ASP A 62 9.87 4.07 2.41
CA ASP A 62 8.80 3.08 2.23
C ASP A 62 8.93 2.36 0.89
N LEU A 63 9.42 3.07 -0.14
CA LEU A 63 9.73 2.51 -1.46
C LEU A 63 10.96 1.60 -1.45
N LEU A 64 11.88 1.84 -0.52
CA LEU A 64 13.05 0.98 -0.29
C LEU A 64 12.76 -0.21 0.65
N GLY A 65 11.53 -0.33 1.16
CA GLY A 65 11.14 -1.42 2.06
C GLY A 65 11.65 -1.26 3.50
N PHE A 66 12.03 -0.05 3.91
CA PHE A 66 12.36 0.24 5.30
C PHE A 66 11.08 0.39 6.13
N GLU A 67 10.58 -0.72 6.67
CA GLU A 67 9.64 -0.64 7.78
C GLU A 67 10.40 -0.48 9.10
N ALA A 68 10.09 0.56 9.88
CA ALA A 68 10.73 0.81 11.19
C ALA A 68 10.67 -0.42 12.13
N LYS A 69 9.68 -1.30 11.96
CA LYS A 69 9.55 -2.56 12.71
C LYS A 69 10.62 -3.61 12.37
N ASN A 70 11.21 -3.57 11.18
CA ASN A 70 12.25 -4.51 10.76
C ASN A 70 13.63 -4.15 11.32
N VAL A 71 13.83 -2.90 11.75
CA VAL A 71 15.13 -2.41 12.26
C VAL A 71 15.39 -2.86 13.70
N PHE A 72 14.33 -3.12 14.49
CA PHE A 72 14.44 -3.53 15.90
C PHE A 72 14.42 -5.04 16.14
N ASN A 73 14.36 -5.87 15.09
CA ASN A 73 14.17 -7.32 15.21
C ASN A 73 15.47 -8.13 14.98
N ASN A 74 16.61 -7.60 15.44
CA ASN A 74 17.92 -8.26 15.33
C ASN A 74 18.25 -9.20 16.49
N ASN A 75 17.25 -9.75 17.19
CA ASN A 75 17.51 -10.82 18.16
C ASN A 75 16.42 -11.89 18.09
N THR A 76 16.88 -13.13 17.94
CA THR A 76 16.19 -14.42 18.11
C THR A 76 15.52 -15.07 16.89
N THR A 77 16.25 -16.08 16.39
CA THR A 77 15.82 -17.36 15.82
C THR A 77 15.00 -17.35 14.54
N GLN A 78 15.68 -17.79 13.47
CA GLN A 78 15.10 -18.52 12.35
C GLN A 78 14.12 -19.57 12.85
N GLU A 79 12.86 -19.47 12.43
CA GLU A 79 12.12 -20.54 11.75
C GLU A 79 10.80 -19.95 11.25
N GLY A 80 10.36 -20.46 10.10
CA GLY A 80 9.47 -19.76 9.17
C GLY A 80 8.16 -19.27 9.77
N ASN A 81 7.71 -18.09 9.33
CA ASN A 81 6.30 -17.68 9.25
C ASN A 81 6.17 -16.24 8.71
N VAL A 82 6.57 -16.00 7.45
CA VAL A 82 6.29 -14.70 6.76
C VAL A 82 5.09 -14.85 5.80
N GLY A 83 4.03 -15.50 6.29
CA GLY A 83 2.72 -15.59 5.65
C GLY A 83 1.57 -15.04 6.50
N TYR A 84 1.84 -14.60 7.73
CA TYR A 84 0.80 -14.33 8.74
C TYR A 84 0.46 -12.84 8.91
N THR A 85 1.31 -11.92 8.49
CA THR A 85 1.11 -10.50 8.82
C THR A 85 0.06 -9.82 7.92
N TYR A 86 0.00 -10.15 6.62
CA TYR A 86 -1.08 -9.66 5.74
C TYR A 86 -2.43 -10.31 6.07
N ASN A 87 -2.45 -11.59 6.46
CA ASN A 87 -3.69 -12.28 6.86
C ASN A 87 -4.22 -11.81 8.22
N GLN A 88 -3.37 -11.55 9.20
CA GLN A 88 -3.82 -11.05 10.52
C GLN A 88 -4.33 -9.62 10.46
N VAL A 89 -3.71 -8.74 9.66
CA VAL A 89 -4.17 -7.36 9.49
C VAL A 89 -5.48 -7.34 8.69
N SER A 90 -5.57 -8.11 7.60
CA SER A 90 -6.84 -8.26 6.85
C SER A 90 -7.97 -8.84 7.71
N GLY A 91 -7.70 -9.84 8.54
CA GLY A 91 -8.70 -10.44 9.43
C GLY A 91 -9.29 -9.45 10.43
N LYS A 92 -8.45 -8.64 11.09
CA LYS A 92 -8.92 -7.61 12.04
C LYS A 92 -9.71 -6.50 11.36
N ILE A 93 -9.37 -6.17 10.12
CA ILE A 93 -10.09 -5.18 9.32
C ILE A 93 -11.47 -5.72 8.94
N VAL A 94 -11.55 -6.97 8.47
CA VAL A 94 -12.82 -7.66 8.14
C VAL A 94 -13.71 -7.77 9.37
N GLU A 95 -13.18 -8.22 10.51
CA GLU A 95 -13.92 -8.33 11.77
C GLU A 95 -14.54 -6.99 12.20
N LYS A 96 -13.78 -5.88 12.09
CA LYS A 96 -14.29 -4.54 12.39
C LYS A 96 -15.41 -4.13 11.45
N TYR A 97 -15.29 -4.42 10.15
CA TYR A 97 -16.32 -4.10 9.17
C TYR A 97 -17.59 -4.92 9.42
N GLU A 98 -17.48 -6.22 9.66
CA GLU A 98 -18.61 -7.10 9.99
C GLU A 98 -19.34 -6.64 11.26
N ALA A 99 -18.61 -6.29 12.31
CA ALA A 99 -19.19 -5.75 13.54
C ALA A 99 -19.94 -4.43 13.29
N THR A 100 -19.39 -3.56 12.43
CA THR A 100 -20.01 -2.27 12.09
C THR A 100 -21.29 -2.47 11.28
N ILE A 101 -21.27 -3.35 10.27
CA ILE A 101 -22.45 -3.70 9.45
C ILE A 101 -23.58 -4.21 10.34
N LYS A 102 -23.28 -5.14 11.26
CA LYS A 102 -24.29 -5.70 12.18
C LYS A 102 -24.94 -4.64 13.07
N ILE A 103 -24.17 -3.65 13.53
CA ILE A 103 -24.70 -2.54 14.33
C ILE A 103 -25.63 -1.67 13.47
N LEU A 104 -25.22 -1.36 12.24
CA LEU A 104 -26.01 -0.55 11.31
C LEU A 104 -27.31 -1.24 10.91
N GLU A 105 -27.29 -2.55 10.63
CA GLU A 105 -28.48 -3.35 10.35
C GLU A 105 -29.48 -3.28 11.52
N ARG A 106 -29.00 -3.44 12.75
CA ARG A 106 -29.86 -3.33 13.94
C ARG A 106 -30.44 -1.94 14.14
N GLN A 107 -29.68 -0.89 13.83
CA GLN A 107 -30.18 0.49 13.87
C GLN A 107 -31.28 0.71 12.82
N ILE A 108 -31.09 0.19 11.61
CA ILE A 108 -32.09 0.26 10.54
C ILE A 108 -33.37 -0.47 10.97
N GLU A 109 -33.28 -1.67 11.55
CA GLU A 109 -34.44 -2.41 12.06
C GLU A 109 -35.23 -1.63 13.13
N LEU A 110 -34.52 -1.01 14.08
CA LEU A 110 -35.14 -0.17 15.12
C LEU A 110 -35.84 1.05 14.50
N LEU A 111 -35.16 1.76 13.60
CA LEU A 111 -35.72 2.94 12.93
C LEU A 111 -36.92 2.57 12.05
N GLN A 112 -36.85 1.46 11.31
CA GLN A 112 -37.97 0.94 10.53
C GLN A 112 -39.14 0.53 11.43
N GLY A 113 -38.86 -0.06 12.60
CA GLY A 113 -39.86 -0.39 13.60
C GLY A 113 -40.58 0.84 14.16
N LEU A 114 -39.85 1.92 14.41
CA LEU A 114 -40.41 3.21 14.85
C LEU A 114 -41.27 3.86 13.77
N ILE A 115 -40.86 3.78 12.50
CA ILE A 115 -41.63 4.32 11.36
C ILE A 115 -42.87 3.46 11.05
N ARG A 116 -42.85 2.16 11.38
CA ARG A 116 -43.98 1.24 11.20
C ARG A 116 -44.98 1.22 12.37
N MET A 117 -44.72 1.91 13.48
CA MET A 117 -45.74 2.09 14.51
C MET A 117 -46.77 3.14 14.04
N PRO A 118 -48.08 2.82 14.09
CA PRO A 118 -49.15 3.74 13.71
C PRO A 118 -49.33 4.90 14.68
#